data_AF-A0A1C6CXQ4-F1
#
_entry.id   AF-A0A1C6CXQ4-F1
#
_cell.length_a   1.000
_cell.length_b   1.000
_cell.length_c   1.000
_cell.angle_alpha   90.00
_cell.angle_beta   90.00
_cell.angle_gamma   90.00
#
_symmetry.space_group_name_H-M   'P 1'
#
loop_
_entity.id
_entity.type
_entity.pdbx_description
1 polymer ?
#
loop_
_entity_poly.entity_id
_entity_poly.type
_entity_poly.pdbx_seq_one_letter_code
_entity_poly.pdbx_strand_id
1 'polypeptide(L)'
;MNYRKVTKPAAAMTLSLVLAAGSMTSAMAATANTNKEENIYVNLDDNGSVDGVYVVNSYDLKKDQKITDYGNYSSMTNLSSESKLNEQNGKITVNGKKGKFYYQGDLDSAKIPWDVDILYELDGEEIDAKDLAGKRYYDHYRCR
;
A
#
# COMPACT_ATOMS: atom_id res chain seq x y z
N MET A 1 41.17 60.10 -16.52
CA MET A 1 39.95 59.65 -15.82
C MET A 1 39.56 58.28 -16.36
N ASN A 2 39.16 57.37 -15.45
CA ASN A 2 38.53 56.05 -15.66
C ASN A 2 39.43 54.80 -15.65
N TYR A 3 39.74 54.36 -14.42
CA TYR A 3 40.08 52.97 -14.12
C TYR A 3 38.80 52.12 -14.15
N ARG A 4 38.69 51.18 -15.09
CA ARG A 4 37.67 50.12 -15.02
C ARG A 4 38.20 48.99 -14.15
N LYS A 5 37.59 48.78 -12.98
CA LYS A 5 37.89 47.68 -12.06
C LYS A 5 37.55 46.35 -12.75
N VAL A 6 38.57 45.57 -13.11
CA VAL A 6 38.41 44.17 -13.53
C VAL A 6 38.46 43.31 -12.27
N THR A 7 37.32 43.18 -11.59
CA THR A 7 37.14 42.16 -10.56
C THR A 7 35.88 41.40 -10.91
N LYS A 8 36.02 40.13 -11.36
CA LYS A 8 35.04 39.03 -11.22
C LYS A 8 35.32 37.69 -11.97
N PRO A 9 36.46 37.39 -12.63
CA PRO A 9 36.64 36.04 -13.18
C PRO A 9 36.96 34.99 -12.11
N ALA A 10 37.61 35.37 -11.00
CA ALA A 10 38.03 34.44 -9.95
C ALA A 10 36.86 33.84 -9.14
N ALA A 11 35.81 34.63 -8.86
CA ALA A 11 34.66 34.19 -8.08
C ALA A 11 33.75 33.19 -8.84
N ALA A 12 33.70 33.30 -10.16
CA ALA A 12 32.95 32.35 -11.00
C ALA A 12 33.69 30.99 -11.09
N MET A 13 35.02 31.01 -11.13
CA MET A 13 35.84 29.79 -11.17
C MET A 13 35.74 28.99 -9.86
N THR A 14 35.69 29.66 -8.70
CA THR A 14 35.54 28.97 -7.41
C THR A 14 34.16 28.36 -7.23
N LEU A 15 33.09 29.03 -7.69
CA LEU A 15 31.72 28.49 -7.61
C LEU A 15 31.55 27.24 -8.48
N SER A 16 32.06 27.25 -9.72
CA SER A 16 32.02 26.08 -10.61
C SER A 16 32.77 24.87 -10.05
N LEU A 17 33.87 25.10 -9.30
CA LEU A 17 34.63 24.03 -8.64
C LEU A 17 33.84 23.39 -7.48
N VAL A 18 33.07 24.18 -6.72
CA VAL A 18 32.22 23.69 -5.63
C VAL A 18 31.04 22.87 -6.14
N LEU A 19 30.40 23.31 -7.23
CA LEU A 19 29.33 22.55 -7.90
C LEU A 19 29.85 21.23 -8.49
N ALA A 20 31.03 21.22 -9.10
CA ALA A 20 31.64 19.99 -9.64
C ALA A 20 32.02 18.98 -8.54
N ALA A 21 32.42 19.46 -7.34
CA ALA A 21 32.73 18.60 -6.21
C ALA A 21 31.49 17.96 -5.56
N GLY A 22 30.33 18.66 -5.58
CA GLY A 22 29.07 18.15 -5.04
C GLY A 22 28.42 17.03 -5.86
N SER A 23 28.78 16.92 -7.14
CA SER A 23 28.25 15.92 -8.08
C SER A 23 28.82 14.51 -7.89
N MET A 24 29.79 14.33 -6.98
CA MET A 24 30.44 13.04 -6.69
C MET A 24 29.70 12.22 -5.62
N THR A 25 28.40 12.45 -5.42
CA THR A 25 27.60 11.52 -4.62
C THR A 25 27.27 10.31 -5.47
N SER A 26 27.94 9.19 -5.18
CA SER A 26 27.59 7.90 -5.76
C SER A 26 26.13 7.58 -5.43
N ALA A 27 25.29 7.42 -6.45
CA ALA A 27 23.97 6.83 -6.27
C ALA A 27 24.17 5.36 -5.85
N MET A 28 24.08 5.09 -4.56
CA MET A 28 24.04 3.72 -4.05
C MET A 28 22.69 3.15 -4.43
N ALA A 29 22.65 2.30 -5.47
CA ALA A 29 21.47 1.50 -5.76
C ALA A 29 21.15 0.67 -4.51
N ALA A 30 19.92 0.78 -4.01
CA ALA A 30 19.46 -0.10 -2.95
C ALA A 30 19.62 -1.55 -3.41
N THR A 31 20.08 -2.43 -2.51
CA THR A 31 20.10 -3.88 -2.79
C THR A 31 18.73 -4.29 -3.31
N ALA A 32 18.71 -5.05 -4.41
CA ALA A 32 17.48 -5.57 -4.98
C ALA A 32 16.67 -6.26 -3.87
N ASN A 33 15.49 -5.71 -3.57
CA ASN A 33 14.57 -6.33 -2.63
C ASN A 33 14.10 -7.67 -3.21
N THR A 34 13.73 -8.60 -2.33
CA THR A 34 13.08 -9.83 -2.77
C THR A 34 11.77 -9.49 -3.50
N ASN A 35 11.44 -10.25 -4.55
CA ASN A 35 10.16 -10.10 -5.26
C ASN A 35 9.01 -10.08 -4.26
N LYS A 36 8.14 -9.10 -4.45
CA LYS A 36 6.95 -8.84 -3.65
C LYS A 36 5.72 -9.19 -4.49
N GLU A 37 4.77 -9.88 -3.90
CA GLU A 37 3.40 -9.98 -4.42
C GLU A 37 2.47 -9.23 -3.47
N GLU A 38 1.54 -8.46 -4.02
CA GLU A 38 0.62 -7.62 -3.28
C GLU A 38 -0.81 -7.96 -3.69
N ASN A 39 -1.64 -8.31 -2.71
CA ASN A 39 -3.06 -8.58 -2.93
C ASN A 39 -3.89 -7.57 -2.15
N ILE A 40 -4.81 -6.90 -2.84
CA ILE A 40 -5.67 -5.86 -2.28
C ILE A 40 -7.05 -6.47 -2.07
N TYR A 41 -7.56 -6.38 -0.85
CA TYR A 41 -8.88 -6.83 -0.46
C TYR A 41 -9.75 -5.62 -0.12
N VAL A 42 -10.97 -5.62 -0.64
CA VAL A 42 -11.97 -4.58 -0.41
C VAL A 42 -13.15 -5.24 0.26
N ASN A 43 -13.49 -4.77 1.45
CA ASN A 43 -14.70 -5.15 2.17
C ASN A 43 -15.79 -4.16 1.81
N LEU A 44 -16.98 -4.69 1.52
CA LEU A 44 -18.16 -3.92 1.19
C LEU A 44 -19.23 -4.12 2.27
N ASP A 45 -20.01 -3.09 2.52
CA ASP A 45 -21.23 -3.15 3.32
C ASP A 45 -22.38 -3.79 2.50
N ASP A 46 -23.52 -4.02 3.15
CA ASP A 46 -24.67 -4.71 2.56
C ASP A 46 -25.28 -4.01 1.33
N ASN A 47 -25.02 -2.71 1.16
CA ASN A 47 -25.45 -1.90 0.03
C ASN A 47 -24.39 -1.76 -1.09
N GLY A 48 -23.23 -2.41 -0.94
CA GLY A 48 -22.11 -2.33 -1.88
C GLY A 48 -21.12 -1.18 -1.67
N SER A 49 -21.36 -0.30 -0.68
CA SER A 49 -20.40 0.75 -0.30
C SER A 49 -19.15 0.17 0.37
N VAL A 50 -18.01 0.85 0.25
CA VAL A 50 -16.73 0.37 0.82
C VAL A 50 -16.72 0.56 2.33
N ASP A 51 -16.57 -0.55 3.06
CA ASP A 51 -16.42 -0.58 4.52
C ASP A 51 -14.94 -0.54 4.94
N GLY A 52 -14.05 -1.17 4.16
CA GLY A 52 -12.62 -1.14 4.47
C GLY A 52 -11.76 -1.74 3.37
N VAL A 53 -10.48 -1.38 3.34
CA VAL A 53 -9.51 -1.92 2.39
C VAL A 53 -8.23 -2.28 3.11
N TYR A 54 -7.72 -3.47 2.84
CA TYR A 54 -6.44 -3.92 3.36
C TYR A 54 -5.61 -4.61 2.28
N VAL A 55 -4.30 -4.56 2.47
CA VAL A 55 -3.31 -5.07 1.52
C VAL A 55 -2.50 -6.16 2.19
N VAL A 56 -2.46 -7.34 1.58
CA VAL A 56 -1.59 -8.44 2.02
C VAL A 56 -0.35 -8.46 1.14
N ASN A 57 0.78 -8.12 1.75
CA ASN A 57 2.10 -8.13 1.15
C ASN A 57 2.76 -9.47 1.41
N SER A 58 3.28 -10.13 0.37
CA SER A 58 3.95 -11.42 0.48
C SER A 58 5.32 -11.45 -0.16
N TYR A 59 6.22 -12.22 0.48
CA TYR A 59 7.59 -12.42 0.04
C TYR A 59 7.96 -13.90 0.13
N ASP A 60 8.72 -14.37 -0.86
CA ASP A 60 9.34 -15.69 -0.88
C ASP A 60 10.84 -15.57 -0.64
N LEU A 61 11.24 -15.64 0.63
CA LEU A 61 12.61 -15.41 1.06
C LEU A 61 13.45 -16.68 0.88
N LYS A 62 14.50 -16.62 0.06
CA LYS A 62 15.41 -17.76 -0.15
C LYS A 62 16.37 -18.01 1.02
N LYS A 63 16.53 -17.02 1.89
CA LYS A 63 17.34 -17.05 3.11
C LYS A 63 16.78 -16.05 4.12
N ASP A 64 17.23 -16.13 5.36
CA ASP A 64 16.98 -15.09 6.35
C ASP A 64 17.55 -13.76 5.85
N GLN A 65 16.73 -12.72 5.84
CA GLN A 65 17.11 -11.40 5.33
C GLN A 65 16.19 -10.31 5.86
N LYS A 66 16.68 -9.08 5.79
CA LYS A 66 15.87 -7.89 6.07
C LYS A 66 15.02 -7.55 4.85
N ILE A 67 13.71 -7.47 5.03
CA ILE A 67 12.78 -6.91 4.06
C ILE A 67 12.73 -5.40 4.27
N THR A 68 12.76 -4.64 3.17
CA THR A 68 12.41 -3.22 3.16
C THR A 68 11.26 -3.02 2.20
N ASP A 69 10.13 -2.50 2.68
CA ASP A 69 8.99 -2.15 1.83
C ASP A 69 8.61 -0.68 2.03
N TYR A 70 7.75 -0.19 1.14
CA TYR A 70 7.22 1.17 1.19
C TYR A 70 5.72 1.15 1.02
N GLY A 71 5.02 1.81 1.94
CA GLY A 71 3.57 1.87 1.96
C GLY A 71 3.10 2.78 3.09
N ASN A 72 1.96 3.45 2.88
CA ASN A 72 1.32 4.27 3.89
C ASN A 72 0.08 3.53 4.38
N TYR A 73 0.21 2.85 5.52
CA TYR A 73 -0.85 2.07 6.13
C TYR A 73 -1.19 2.69 7.48
N SER A 74 -2.48 2.73 7.83
CA SER A 74 -2.93 3.23 9.13
C SER A 74 -2.66 2.24 10.27
N SER A 75 -2.60 0.96 9.91
CA SER A 75 -2.39 -0.17 10.81
C SER A 75 -1.63 -1.26 10.05
N MET A 76 -0.80 -2.04 10.75
CA MET A 76 -0.12 -3.19 10.15
C MET A 76 -0.06 -4.37 11.10
N THR A 77 -0.26 -5.55 10.55
CA THR A 77 -0.23 -6.81 11.29
C THR A 77 0.71 -7.80 10.61
N ASN A 78 1.68 -8.34 11.36
CA ASN A 78 2.50 -9.45 10.88
C ASN A 78 1.67 -10.74 10.96
N LEU A 79 1.55 -11.47 9.85
CA LEU A 79 0.74 -12.68 9.75
C LEU A 79 1.56 -13.96 9.80
N SER A 80 2.89 -13.86 9.84
CA SER A 80 3.80 -15.01 9.68
C SER A 80 4.65 -15.31 10.91
N SER A 81 4.85 -14.34 11.81
CA SER A 81 5.77 -14.47 12.93
C SER A 81 5.57 -13.36 13.98
N GLU A 82 6.27 -13.51 15.10
CA GLU A 82 6.35 -12.50 16.17
C GLU A 82 7.35 -11.36 15.86
N SER A 83 8.01 -11.37 14.70
CA SER A 83 8.94 -10.31 14.32
C SER A 83 8.22 -8.95 14.22
N LYS A 84 8.76 -7.93 14.88
CA LYS A 84 8.18 -6.59 14.85
C LYS A 84 8.38 -5.93 13.46
N LEU A 85 7.28 -5.42 12.89
CA LEU A 85 7.30 -4.49 11.76
C LEU A 85 7.70 -3.10 12.29
N ASN A 86 8.72 -2.49 11.69
CA ASN A 86 9.14 -1.14 12.03
C ASN A 86 8.81 -0.21 10.87
N GLU A 87 8.00 0.80 11.13
CA GLU A 87 7.63 1.83 10.17
C GLU A 87 8.28 3.16 10.56
N GLN A 88 8.79 3.88 9.57
CA GLN A 88 9.25 5.23 9.72
C GLN A 88 9.10 5.99 8.40
N ASN A 89 8.21 6.99 8.36
CA ASN A 89 7.96 7.86 7.21
C ASN A 89 7.65 7.08 5.91
N GLY A 90 6.73 6.11 5.99
CA GLY A 90 6.31 5.25 4.88
C GLY A 90 7.30 4.15 4.50
N LYS A 91 8.42 4.03 5.23
CA LYS A 91 9.39 2.93 5.06
C LYS A 91 9.15 1.86 6.12
N ILE A 92 8.86 0.65 5.67
CA ILE A 92 8.57 -0.51 6.51
C ILE A 92 9.77 -1.46 6.47
N THR A 93 10.21 -1.94 7.63
CA THR A 93 11.31 -2.91 7.71
C THR A 93 11.03 -4.02 8.71
N VAL A 94 11.42 -5.24 8.34
CA VAL A 94 11.27 -6.43 9.18
C VAL A 94 12.33 -7.47 8.86
N ASN A 95 12.76 -8.22 9.87
CA ASN A 95 13.64 -9.36 9.69
C ASN A 95 12.78 -10.59 9.38
N GLY A 96 12.84 -11.05 8.13
CA GLY A 96 12.16 -12.25 7.68
C GLY A 96 13.08 -13.46 7.70
N LYS A 97 12.50 -14.62 8.02
CA LYS A 97 13.18 -15.92 7.95
C LYS A 97 12.97 -16.55 6.58
N LYS A 98 13.87 -17.45 6.17
CA LYS A 98 13.72 -18.25 4.95
C LYS A 98 12.31 -18.88 4.89
N GLY A 99 11.67 -18.77 3.74
CA GLY A 99 10.29 -19.22 3.52
C GLY A 99 9.36 -18.08 3.14
N LYS A 100 8.06 -18.31 3.29
CA LYS A 100 7.05 -17.29 3.02
C LYS A 100 6.93 -16.33 4.21
N PHE A 101 6.82 -15.05 3.91
CA PHE A 101 6.53 -14.01 4.89
C PHE A 101 5.39 -13.14 4.36
N TYR A 102 4.43 -12.88 5.23
CA TYR A 102 3.20 -12.15 4.97
C TYR A 102 2.97 -11.11 6.06
N TYR A 103 2.55 -9.93 5.63
CA TYR A 103 1.96 -8.95 6.55
C TYR A 103 0.82 -8.21 5.87
N GLN A 104 -0.12 -7.76 6.69
CA GLN A 104 -1.24 -6.93 6.29
C GLN A 104 -0.96 -5.47 6.62
N GLY A 105 -1.38 -4.58 5.73
CA GLY A 105 -1.49 -3.15 5.99
C GLY A 105 -2.90 -2.66 5.68
N ASP A 106 -3.53 -1.99 6.64
CA ASP A 106 -4.85 -1.39 6.48
C ASP A 106 -4.73 0.02 5.88
N LEU A 107 -5.69 0.41 5.04
CA LEU A 107 -5.73 1.71 4.39
C LEU A 107 -6.89 2.55 4.95
N ASP A 108 -6.62 3.80 5.32
CA ASP A 108 -7.68 4.75 5.74
C ASP A 108 -8.64 5.08 4.59
N SER A 109 -8.13 5.08 3.36
CA SER A 109 -8.93 5.25 2.16
C SER A 109 -8.21 4.64 0.97
N ALA A 110 -8.99 4.08 0.04
CA ALA A 110 -8.47 3.59 -1.23
C ALA A 110 -9.47 3.92 -2.33
N LYS A 111 -8.94 4.21 -3.53
CA LYS A 111 -9.76 4.30 -4.74
C LYS A 111 -9.79 2.92 -5.37
N ILE A 112 -10.97 2.33 -5.45
CA ILE A 112 -11.18 1.04 -6.10
C ILE A 112 -11.64 1.27 -7.55
N PRO A 113 -11.36 0.34 -8.47
CA PRO A 113 -11.63 0.53 -9.90
C PRO A 113 -13.08 0.19 -10.31
N TRP A 114 -13.93 -0.19 -9.36
CA TRP A 114 -15.30 -0.64 -9.62
C TRP A 114 -16.27 0.07 -8.69
N ASP A 115 -17.44 0.43 -9.22
CA ASP A 115 -18.62 0.80 -8.45
C ASP A 115 -19.48 -0.45 -8.28
N VAL A 116 -19.90 -0.73 -7.05
CA VAL A 116 -20.67 -1.94 -6.70
C VAL A 116 -21.96 -1.51 -6.00
N ASP A 117 -23.10 -1.96 -6.53
CA ASP A 117 -24.42 -1.81 -5.94
C ASP A 117 -25.03 -3.20 -5.72
N ILE A 118 -25.65 -3.41 -4.55
CA ILE A 118 -26.29 -4.68 -4.19
C ILE A 118 -27.77 -4.44 -3.95
N LEU A 119 -28.61 -5.19 -4.66
CA LEU A 119 -30.06 -5.17 -4.53
C LEU A 119 -30.55 -6.53 -4.03
N TYR A 120 -31.49 -6.52 -3.09
CA TYR A 120 -32.09 -7.73 -2.53
C TYR A 120 -33.56 -7.79 -2.89
N GLU A 121 -34.02 -8.99 -3.23
CA GLU A 121 -35.42 -9.26 -3.52
C GLU A 121 -35.88 -10.48 -2.73
N LEU A 122 -37.12 -10.42 -2.24
CA LEU A 122 -37.83 -11.56 -1.66
C LEU A 122 -39.21 -11.64 -2.31
N ASP A 123 -39.56 -12.82 -2.83
CA ASP A 123 -40.84 -13.06 -3.52
C ASP A 123 -41.13 -12.07 -4.67
N GLY A 124 -40.08 -11.53 -5.30
CA GLY A 124 -40.16 -10.58 -6.42
C GLY A 124 -40.35 -9.12 -6.02
N GLU A 125 -40.30 -8.80 -4.73
CA GLU A 125 -40.30 -7.43 -4.21
C GLU A 125 -38.93 -7.07 -3.62
N GLU A 126 -38.48 -5.84 -3.87
CA GLU A 126 -37.25 -5.30 -3.30
C GLU A 126 -37.37 -5.17 -1.77
N ILE A 127 -36.30 -5.51 -1.06
CA ILE A 127 -36.25 -5.51 0.40
C ILE A 127 -34.88 -5.03 0.89
N ASP A 128 -34.84 -4.32 2.02
CA ASP A 128 -33.57 -3.96 2.66
C ASP A 128 -32.82 -5.23 3.14
N ALA A 129 -31.49 -5.24 3.03
CA ALA A 129 -30.65 -6.36 3.46
C ALA A 129 -30.91 -6.79 4.92
N LYS A 130 -31.03 -5.81 5.82
CA LYS A 130 -31.35 -6.01 7.25
C LYS A 130 -32.69 -6.72 7.48
N ASP A 131 -33.65 -6.48 6.60
CA ASP A 131 -35.02 -7.00 6.71
C ASP A 131 -35.15 -8.35 6.00
N LEU A 132 -34.26 -8.66 5.05
CA LEU A 132 -34.15 -9.99 4.44
C LEU A 132 -33.66 -11.03 5.46
N ALA A 133 -32.79 -10.66 6.39
CA ALA A 133 -32.18 -11.57 7.35
C ALA A 133 -33.24 -12.39 8.12
N GLY A 134 -33.18 -13.72 7.99
CA GLY A 134 -34.08 -14.64 8.66
C GLY A 134 -35.46 -14.83 7.99
N LYS A 135 -35.75 -14.12 6.90
CA LYS A 135 -36.92 -14.42 6.06
C LYS A 135 -36.67 -15.67 5.22
N ARG A 136 -37.76 -16.32 4.81
CA ARG A 136 -37.74 -17.52 3.98
C ARG A 136 -38.61 -17.28 2.76
N TYR A 137 -38.17 -17.82 1.63
CA TYR A 137 -38.98 -17.91 0.43
C TYR A 137 -40.24 -18.74 0.71
N TYR A 138 -41.41 -18.22 0.34
CA TYR A 138 -42.66 -18.98 0.45
C TYR A 138 -42.98 -19.61 -0.89
N ASP A 139 -42.79 -20.92 -0.98
CA ASP A 139 -43.12 -21.64 -2.20
C ASP A 139 -44.63 -21.85 -2.29
N HIS A 140 -45.28 -21.17 -3.24
CA HIS A 140 -46.72 -21.22 -3.44
C HIS A 140 -47.22 -22.51 -4.13
N TYR A 141 -46.34 -23.47 -4.43
CA TYR A 141 -46.75 -24.77 -4.98
C TYR A 141 -47.49 -25.61 -3.92
N ARG A 142 -48.80 -25.40 -3.82
CA ARG A 142 -49.71 -26.44 -3.34
C ARG A 142 -49.65 -27.60 -4.34
N CYS A 143 -49.10 -28.74 -3.92
CA CYS A 143 -49.39 -30.01 -4.60
C CYS A 143 -50.92 -30.19 -4.66
N ARG A 144 -51.45 -30.34 -5.88
CA ARG A 144 -52.76 -30.96 -6.10
C ARG A 144 -52.60 -32.46 -6.25
#